data_AF-A0A2P6PBJ2-F1
#
_entry.id   AF-A0A2P6PBJ2-F1
#
_cell.length_a   1.000
_cell.length_b   1.000
_cell.length_c   1.000
_cell.angle_alpha   90.00
_cell.angle_beta   90.00
_cell.angle_gamma   90.00
#
_symmetry.space_group_name_H-M   'P 1'
#
loop_
_entity.id
_entity.type
_entity.pdbx_description
1 polymer ?
#
loop_
_entity_poly.entity_id
_entity_poly.type
_entity_poly.pdbx_seq_one_letter_code
_entity_poly.pdbx_strand_id
1 'polypeptide(L)'
;MEAQNLGNVKRRLAKLFEESLKAIVSGECNPSVAASTRKHGDYQCNNAMALWTKIKGKDSKEGNEFKDAESIGHAIMQNLPQSEIVESCSVARPGFKMLVDGIETWAPQLQMKRVVVDFSSPNIAKEMEDFSGIAIGDLQVLYKEANDRFKRDPEFKESARKAVVKLQSGKSKYRKYRKAWEQICETSRREFQKIYQRLGVELEEKGESFYNQYIPGV
;
A
#
# COMPACT_ATOMS: atom_id res chain seq x y z
N MET A 1 2.64 30.35 6.90
CA MET A 1 2.83 29.33 7.95
C MET A 1 3.20 28.05 7.22
N GLU A 2 4.43 27.61 7.42
CA GLU A 2 5.27 26.99 6.40
C GLU A 2 4.90 25.56 6.00
N ALA A 3 5.02 25.31 4.70
CA ALA A 3 4.89 24.02 4.04
C ALA A 3 6.07 23.07 4.37
N GLN A 4 6.24 22.69 5.65
CA GLN A 4 7.31 21.78 6.08
C GLN A 4 6.90 20.30 6.13
N ASN A 5 5.68 19.93 5.73
CA ASN A 5 5.19 18.54 5.78
C ASN A 5 5.59 17.64 4.58
N LEU A 6 6.75 17.88 3.96
CA LEU A 6 7.13 17.21 2.69
C LEU A 6 8.40 16.35 2.74
N GLY A 7 8.56 15.52 3.78
CA GLY A 7 9.69 14.60 3.85
C GLY A 7 9.37 13.27 4.52
N ASN A 8 9.60 12.17 3.80
CA ASN A 8 9.80 10.82 4.33
C ASN A 8 10.54 10.90 5.68
N VAL A 9 10.11 10.16 6.72
CA VAL A 9 10.73 10.11 8.06
C VAL A 9 12.26 10.01 7.97
N LYS A 10 12.76 9.22 7.01
CA LYS A 10 14.19 9.11 6.69
C LYS A 10 14.86 10.46 6.40
N ARG A 11 14.22 11.36 5.65
CA ARG A 11 14.73 12.70 5.33
C ARG A 11 14.71 13.63 6.54
N ARG A 12 13.67 13.54 7.39
CA ARG A 12 13.62 14.36 8.61
C ARG A 12 14.71 13.93 9.59
N LEU A 13 14.87 12.62 9.80
CA LEU A 13 15.98 12.06 10.58
C LEU A 13 17.33 12.45 9.98
N ALA A 14 17.49 12.37 8.66
CA ALA A 14 18.73 12.78 7.98
C ALA A 14 19.10 14.23 8.29
N LYS A 15 18.14 15.17 8.30
CA LYS A 15 18.39 16.57 8.68
C LYS A 15 18.88 16.70 10.12
N LEU A 16 18.24 16.01 11.08
CA LEU A 16 18.68 16.05 12.49
C LEU A 16 20.11 15.52 12.64
N PHE A 17 20.42 14.41 11.97
CA PHE A 17 21.78 13.86 11.98
C PHE A 17 22.78 14.75 11.25
N GLU A 18 22.38 15.45 10.19
CA GLU A 18 23.23 16.42 9.50
C GLU A 18 23.64 17.58 10.41
N GLU A 19 22.70 18.12 11.18
CA GLU A 19 22.97 19.18 12.17
C GLU A 19 23.93 18.72 13.24
N SER A 20 23.69 17.53 13.80
CA SER A 20 24.60 16.92 14.79
C SER A 20 26.00 16.65 14.21
N LEU A 21 26.09 16.16 12.97
CA LEU A 21 27.36 15.88 12.30
C LEU A 21 28.19 17.13 12.03
N LYS A 22 27.54 18.24 11.65
CA LYS A 22 28.19 19.54 11.43
C LYS A 22 28.80 20.12 12.71
N ALA A 23 28.30 19.73 13.89
CA ALA A 23 28.89 20.13 15.17
C ALA A 23 30.19 19.39 15.48
N ILE A 24 30.43 18.23 14.85
CA ILE A 24 31.54 17.33 15.18
C ILE A 24 32.69 17.46 14.18
N VAL A 25 32.39 17.60 12.89
CA VAL A 25 33.39 17.67 11.82
C VAL A 25 33.14 18.85 10.90
N SER A 26 34.21 19.58 10.59
CA SER A 26 34.18 20.69 9.63
C SER A 26 34.17 20.13 8.20
N GLY A 27 33.03 20.13 7.51
CA GLY A 27 32.94 19.74 6.10
C GLY A 27 31.58 19.22 5.65
N GLU A 28 31.50 18.77 4.39
CA GLU A 28 30.29 18.17 3.83
C GLU A 28 29.99 16.83 4.51
N CYS A 29 28.89 16.79 5.26
CA CYS A 29 28.43 15.62 5.99
C CYS A 29 27.17 15.08 5.34
N ASN A 30 27.28 13.89 4.75
CA ASN A 30 26.13 13.20 4.17
C ASN A 30 25.56 12.19 5.19
N PRO A 31 24.41 12.47 5.83
CA PRO A 31 23.80 11.57 6.80
C PRO A 31 23.35 10.25 6.14
N SER A 32 23.85 9.14 6.67
CA SER A 32 23.58 7.77 6.25
C SER A 32 22.56 7.14 7.19
N VAL A 33 21.30 7.50 6.97
CA VAL A 33 20.17 6.95 7.72
C VAL A 33 19.55 5.79 6.94
N ALA A 34 19.37 4.64 7.58
CA ALA A 34 18.72 3.46 7.00
C ALA A 34 17.67 2.89 7.94
N ALA A 35 16.64 2.23 7.39
CA ALA A 35 15.71 1.46 8.21
C ALA A 35 16.47 0.26 8.81
N SER A 36 16.19 -0.05 10.07
CA SER A 36 16.88 -1.10 10.81
C SER A 36 16.03 -2.39 10.85
N THR A 37 16.67 -3.50 11.21
CA THR A 37 15.97 -4.79 11.41
C THR A 37 15.31 -4.79 12.79
N ARG A 38 14.12 -5.38 12.95
CA ARG A 38 13.27 -5.26 14.16
C ARG A 38 13.93 -5.49 15.53
N LYS A 39 15.09 -6.16 15.58
CA LYS A 39 15.86 -6.32 16.82
C LYS A 39 16.54 -5.04 17.29
N HIS A 40 16.56 -4.03 16.41
CA HIS A 40 17.50 -2.95 16.48
C HIS A 40 16.87 -1.59 16.15
N GLY A 41 15.63 -1.38 16.64
CA GLY A 41 14.75 -0.23 16.38
C GLY A 41 14.42 0.02 14.90
N ASP A 42 13.90 1.21 14.61
CA ASP A 42 13.27 1.58 13.34
C ASP A 42 14.28 2.13 12.33
N TYR A 43 15.21 2.97 12.79
CA TYR A 43 16.25 3.58 11.97
C TYR A 43 17.63 3.45 12.60
N GLN A 44 18.67 3.53 11.77
CA GLN A 44 20.07 3.54 12.21
C GLN A 44 20.84 4.61 11.43
N CYS A 45 21.77 5.29 12.12
CA CYS A 45 22.71 6.23 11.53
C CYS A 45 24.09 5.55 11.44
N ASN A 46 24.58 5.33 10.22
CA ASN A 46 25.81 4.57 9.97
C ASN A 46 27.06 5.47 9.82
N ASN A 47 26.95 6.76 10.15
CA ASN A 47 28.01 7.74 9.93
C ASN A 47 29.22 7.55 10.84
N ALA A 48 29.03 7.08 12.08
CA ALA A 48 30.11 7.01 13.07
C ALA A 48 31.32 6.19 12.57
N MET A 49 31.07 5.03 11.96
CA MET A 49 32.13 4.19 11.38
C MET A 49 32.85 4.86 10.21
N ALA A 50 32.09 5.45 9.28
CA ALA A 50 32.66 6.12 8.11
C ALA A 50 33.44 7.39 8.46
N LEU A 51 33.07 8.06 9.55
CA LEU A 51 33.80 9.22 10.07
C LEU A 51 35.07 8.79 10.77
N TRP A 52 35.00 7.75 11.61
CA TRP A 52 36.18 7.21 12.27
C TRP A 52 37.28 6.81 11.28
N THR A 53 36.92 6.13 10.20
CA THR A 53 37.90 5.75 9.16
C THR A 53 38.51 6.96 8.45
N LYS A 54 37.82 8.10 8.38
CA LYS A 54 38.31 9.34 7.76
C LYS A 54 39.21 10.18 8.65
N ILE A 55 39.00 10.14 9.97
CA ILE A 55 39.71 11.01 10.93
C ILE A 55 40.83 10.29 11.70
N LYS A 56 40.76 8.96 11.85
CA LYS A 56 41.77 8.19 12.60
C LYS A 56 43.17 8.39 12.00
N GLY A 57 44.15 8.69 12.85
CA GLY A 57 45.56 8.85 12.46
C GLY A 57 45.88 10.12 11.65
N LYS A 58 44.93 11.06 11.51
CA LYS A 58 45.24 12.40 11.01
C LYS A 58 45.59 13.31 12.18
N ASP A 59 46.66 14.07 12.02
CA ASP A 59 47.04 15.14 12.96
C ASP A 59 46.11 16.36 12.75
N SER A 60 44.87 16.18 13.17
CA SER A 60 43.78 17.14 13.07
C SER A 60 43.09 17.22 14.43
N LYS A 61 42.48 18.37 14.75
CA LYS A 61 41.78 18.56 16.02
C LYS A 61 40.74 17.46 16.23
N GLU A 62 39.99 17.12 15.18
CA GLU A 62 38.97 16.09 15.18
C GLU A 62 39.56 14.67 15.30
N GLY A 63 40.69 14.40 14.63
CA GLY A 63 41.37 13.10 14.71
C GLY A 63 42.01 12.81 16.07
N ASN A 64 42.35 13.85 16.83
CA ASN A 64 42.92 13.76 18.18
C ASN A 64 41.85 13.80 19.29
N GLU A 65 40.62 14.22 18.97
CA GLU A 65 39.50 14.34 19.92
C GLU A 65 38.78 13.00 20.18
N PHE A 66 38.66 12.16 19.16
CA PHE A 66 37.93 10.88 19.24
C PHE A 66 38.87 9.68 19.33
N LYS A 67 38.52 8.70 20.18
CA LYS A 67 39.34 7.49 20.41
C LYS A 67 38.93 6.30 19.53
N ASP A 68 37.65 6.24 19.17
CA ASP A 68 37.04 5.15 18.41
C ASP A 68 35.70 5.62 17.79
N ALA A 69 35.08 4.75 16.98
CA ALA A 69 33.77 5.04 16.37
C ALA A 69 32.63 5.16 17.40
N GLU A 70 32.75 4.55 18.58
CA GLU A 70 31.74 4.61 19.63
C GLU A 70 31.71 5.99 20.29
N SER A 71 32.87 6.59 20.52
CA SER A 71 33.02 7.96 21.01
C SER A 71 32.42 8.99 20.03
N ILE A 72 32.56 8.77 18.71
CA ILE A 72 31.86 9.56 17.69
C ILE A 72 30.34 9.37 17.79
N GLY A 73 29.87 8.13 17.98
CA GLY A 73 28.44 7.85 18.17
C GLY A 73 27.85 8.61 19.35
N HIS A 74 28.57 8.68 20.47
CA HIS A 74 28.14 9.46 21.65
C HIS A 74 28.11 10.96 21.38
N ALA A 75 29.12 11.49 20.68
CA ALA A 75 29.12 12.89 20.27
C ALA A 75 27.95 13.22 19.33
N ILE A 76 27.61 12.32 18.39
CA ILE A 76 26.44 12.48 17.51
C ILE A 76 25.14 12.53 18.33
N MET A 77 25.01 11.64 19.31
CA MET A 77 23.84 11.58 20.17
C MET A 77 23.70 12.85 21.04
N GLN A 78 24.81 13.35 21.59
CA GLN A 78 24.82 14.54 22.44
C GLN A 78 24.52 15.83 21.67
N ASN A 79 24.92 15.92 20.40
CA ASN A 79 24.66 17.06 19.53
C ASN A 79 23.33 16.94 18.75
N LEU A 80 22.51 15.94 19.03
CA LEU A 80 21.24 15.76 18.33
C LEU A 80 20.23 16.82 18.81
N PRO A 81 19.65 17.64 17.92
CA PRO A 81 18.65 18.63 18.29
C PRO A 81 17.37 17.96 18.82
N GLN A 82 16.70 18.63 19.77
CA GLN A 82 15.43 18.15 20.31
C GLN A 82 14.38 18.05 19.18
N SER A 83 13.68 16.93 19.11
CA SER A 83 12.67 16.71 18.07
C SER A 83 11.56 15.78 18.52
N GLU A 84 10.37 15.99 17.98
CA GLU A 84 9.20 15.11 18.19
C GLU A 84 9.34 13.76 17.48
N ILE A 85 10.27 13.65 16.52
CA ILE A 85 10.51 12.42 15.74
C ILE A 85 11.64 11.54 16.30
N VAL A 86 12.07 11.74 17.54
CA VAL A 86 13.09 10.89 18.18
C VAL A 86 12.66 10.65 19.62
N GLU A 87 12.15 9.46 19.92
CA GLU A 87 11.78 9.06 21.30
C GLU A 87 13.02 8.82 22.16
N SER A 88 13.97 8.01 21.66
CA SER A 88 15.24 7.72 22.34
C SER A 88 16.33 7.41 21.34
N CYS A 89 17.55 7.83 21.64
CA CYS A 89 18.76 7.57 20.86
C CYS A 89 19.74 6.78 21.73
N SER A 90 20.36 5.73 21.18
CA SER A 90 21.34 4.92 21.89
C SER A 90 22.57 4.65 21.03
N VAL A 91 23.73 4.59 21.69
CA VAL A 91 25.00 4.16 21.10
C VAL A 91 25.24 2.72 21.57
N ALA A 92 25.51 1.81 20.64
CA ALA A 92 25.87 0.42 20.94
C ALA A 92 24.78 -0.52 21.54
N ARG A 93 23.54 -0.41 21.05
CA ARG A 93 22.72 -1.52 20.52
C ARG A 93 21.70 -0.85 19.62
N PRO A 94 21.69 -1.10 18.31
CA PRO A 94 21.01 -0.21 17.38
C PRO A 94 19.54 -0.23 17.76
N GLY A 95 18.88 0.91 17.88
CA GLY A 95 17.44 0.90 17.98
C GLY A 95 16.77 2.09 18.59
N PHE A 96 16.13 2.85 17.71
CA PHE A 96 15.14 3.86 18.01
C PHE A 96 13.78 3.16 17.94
N LYS A 97 12.97 3.22 18.99
CA LYS A 97 11.59 2.75 18.94
C LYS A 97 10.72 3.98 18.71
N MET A 98 9.87 3.96 17.70
CA MET A 98 8.96 5.04 17.37
C MET A 98 7.73 4.49 16.69
N LEU A 99 6.78 4.06 17.50
CA LEU A 99 5.37 4.05 17.13
C LEU A 99 4.57 4.31 18.41
N VAL A 100 4.69 5.53 18.92
CA VAL A 100 3.65 6.10 19.76
C VAL A 100 2.76 6.88 18.78
N ASP A 101 1.48 6.52 18.71
CA ASP A 101 0.41 7.23 17.96
C ASP A 101 0.12 6.87 16.48
N GLY A 102 0.46 5.65 16.03
CA GLY A 102 -0.08 5.09 14.78
C GLY A 102 0.40 5.78 13.48
N ILE A 103 0.07 5.21 12.31
CA ILE A 103 0.54 5.72 11.01
C ILE A 103 -0.04 7.10 10.66
N GLU A 104 -1.16 7.48 11.27
CA GLU A 104 -1.89 8.71 10.96
C GLU A 104 -1.15 9.98 11.40
N THR A 105 -0.31 9.91 12.43
CA THR A 105 0.42 11.07 12.97
C THR A 105 1.68 11.42 12.18
N TRP A 106 2.31 10.45 11.51
CA TRP A 106 3.60 10.65 10.83
C TRP A 106 3.59 10.34 9.32
N ALA A 107 2.55 9.70 8.78
CA ALA A 107 2.49 9.43 7.36
C ALA A 107 2.47 10.75 6.56
N PRO A 108 3.36 10.92 5.57
CA PRO A 108 3.35 12.11 4.74
C PRO A 108 2.01 12.19 4.00
N GLN A 109 1.28 13.27 4.21
CA GLN A 109 0.08 13.57 3.43
C GLN A 109 0.51 13.99 2.02
N LEU A 110 0.48 13.03 1.11
CA LEU A 110 0.81 13.27 -0.29
C LEU A 110 -0.38 13.97 -0.97
N GLN A 111 -0.11 15.07 -1.66
CA GLN A 111 -1.09 15.69 -2.55
C GLN A 111 -1.28 14.82 -3.80
N MET A 112 -2.11 13.78 -3.67
CA MET A 112 -2.53 12.95 -4.79
C MET A 112 -3.63 13.67 -5.56
N LYS A 113 -3.44 13.87 -6.86
CA LYS A 113 -4.45 14.52 -7.72
C LYS A 113 -5.60 13.57 -8.08
N ARG A 114 -5.28 12.30 -8.34
CA ARG A 114 -6.22 11.18 -8.58
C ARG A 114 -5.42 9.88 -8.65
N VAL A 115 -5.84 8.85 -7.93
CA VAL A 115 -5.28 7.49 -8.02
C VAL A 115 -6.44 6.55 -8.32
N VAL A 116 -6.28 5.73 -9.36
CA VAL A 116 -7.22 4.64 -9.66
C VAL A 116 -6.54 3.35 -9.24
N VAL A 117 -7.19 2.59 -8.37
CA VAL A 117 -6.73 1.27 -7.94
C VAL A 117 -7.73 0.26 -8.47
N ASP A 118 -7.30 -0.57 -9.42
CA ASP A 118 -8.07 -1.74 -9.85
C ASP A 118 -7.79 -2.86 -8.86
N PHE A 119 -8.74 -3.08 -7.95
CA PHE A 119 -8.68 -4.10 -6.93
C PHE A 119 -10.06 -4.72 -6.78
N SER A 120 -10.09 -6.02 -6.44
CA SER A 120 -11.34 -6.76 -6.32
C SER A 120 -12.16 -6.72 -7.61
N SER A 121 -11.61 -7.28 -8.69
CA SER A 121 -12.35 -7.59 -9.91
C SER A 121 -12.88 -9.04 -9.89
N PRO A 122 -13.77 -9.45 -8.93
CA PRO A 122 -14.33 -10.78 -8.95
C PRO A 122 -15.33 -10.88 -10.10
N ASN A 123 -15.23 -11.97 -10.83
CA ASN A 123 -16.24 -12.27 -11.84
C ASN A 123 -17.57 -12.53 -11.15
N ILE A 124 -18.62 -11.82 -11.58
CA ILE A 124 -20.00 -11.86 -11.04
C ILE A 124 -20.57 -13.30 -10.92
N ALA A 125 -20.01 -14.25 -11.66
CA ALA A 125 -20.44 -15.65 -11.71
C ALA A 125 -19.33 -16.69 -11.41
N LYS A 126 -18.15 -16.30 -10.90
CA LYS A 126 -17.06 -17.26 -10.57
C LYS A 126 -16.89 -17.37 -9.05
N GLU A 127 -16.54 -18.59 -8.60
CA GLU A 127 -16.37 -18.95 -7.18
C GLU A 127 -15.48 -17.97 -6.41
N MET A 128 -15.89 -17.66 -5.17
CA MET A 128 -15.00 -17.26 -4.07
C MET A 128 -15.20 -18.28 -2.95
N GLU A 129 -14.12 -18.76 -2.35
CA GLU A 129 -14.15 -19.77 -1.28
C GLU A 129 -14.87 -19.27 -0.01
N ASP A 130 -15.69 -20.16 0.54
CA ASP A 130 -16.46 -20.19 1.79
C ASP A 130 -16.48 -18.96 2.71
N PHE A 131 -17.68 -18.36 2.86
CA PHE A 131 -18.22 -17.95 4.17
C PHE A 131 -19.75 -18.11 4.18
N SER A 132 -20.26 -18.78 5.21
CA SER A 132 -21.61 -19.33 5.35
C SER A 132 -22.74 -18.29 5.58
N GLY A 133 -23.94 -18.61 5.07
CA GLY A 133 -25.22 -18.13 5.61
C GLY A 133 -26.13 -17.36 4.63
N ILE A 134 -26.89 -18.12 3.83
CA ILE A 134 -28.15 -17.79 3.12
C ILE A 134 -28.27 -16.36 2.50
N ALA A 135 -28.02 -16.30 1.18
CA ALA A 135 -28.52 -15.34 0.16
C ALA A 135 -27.65 -15.36 -1.13
N ILE A 136 -26.52 -16.09 -1.14
CA ILE A 136 -25.62 -16.35 -2.28
C ILE A 136 -25.72 -17.80 -2.78
N GLY A 137 -26.21 -18.73 -1.94
CA GLY A 137 -26.26 -20.16 -2.24
C GLY A 137 -27.01 -20.47 -3.54
N ASP A 138 -28.12 -19.79 -3.83
CA ASP A 138 -28.95 -20.10 -4.99
C ASP A 138 -28.30 -19.70 -6.31
N LEU A 139 -27.59 -18.56 -6.40
CA LEU A 139 -26.92 -18.14 -7.63
C LEU A 139 -25.67 -18.98 -7.93
N GLN A 140 -24.95 -19.39 -6.90
CA GLN A 140 -23.80 -20.28 -7.05
C GLN A 140 -24.24 -21.69 -7.46
N VAL A 141 -25.31 -22.20 -6.86
CA VAL A 141 -25.93 -23.49 -7.24
C VAL A 141 -26.46 -23.42 -8.67
N LEU A 142 -27.22 -22.37 -9.02
CA LEU A 142 -27.73 -22.15 -10.37
C LEU A 142 -26.60 -22.04 -11.40
N TYR A 143 -25.50 -21.35 -11.07
CA TYR A 143 -24.34 -21.26 -11.96
C TYR A 143 -23.68 -22.63 -12.15
N LYS A 144 -23.47 -23.39 -11.07
CA LYS A 144 -22.87 -24.72 -11.14
C LYS A 144 -23.71 -25.69 -11.97
N GLU A 145 -25.03 -25.71 -11.72
CA GLU A 145 -25.99 -26.49 -12.49
C GLU A 145 -26.04 -26.05 -13.97
N ALA A 146 -26.06 -24.74 -14.23
CA ALA A 146 -26.04 -24.22 -15.59
C ALA A 146 -24.74 -24.56 -16.33
N ASN A 147 -23.59 -24.52 -15.66
CA ASN A 147 -22.30 -24.89 -16.23
C ASN A 147 -22.23 -26.40 -16.53
N ASP A 148 -22.72 -27.23 -15.62
CA ASP A 148 -22.79 -28.68 -15.83
C ASP A 148 -23.74 -29.03 -16.98
N ARG A 149 -24.90 -28.37 -17.05
CA ARG A 149 -25.83 -28.49 -18.17
C ARG A 149 -25.21 -28.00 -19.48
N PHE A 150 -24.48 -26.89 -19.47
CA PHE A 150 -23.77 -26.36 -20.64
C PHE A 150 -22.73 -27.33 -21.21
N LYS A 151 -22.11 -28.15 -20.37
CA LYS A 151 -21.16 -29.19 -20.79
C LYS A 151 -21.85 -30.43 -21.36
N ARG A 152 -23.01 -30.81 -20.82
CA ARG A 152 -23.68 -32.10 -21.11
C ARG A 152 -24.79 -32.03 -22.17
N ASP A 153 -25.42 -30.87 -22.36
CA ASP A 153 -26.57 -30.67 -23.23
C ASP A 153 -26.22 -29.74 -24.41
N PRO A 154 -26.06 -30.28 -25.64
CA PRO A 154 -25.75 -29.49 -26.83
C PRO A 154 -26.81 -28.47 -27.21
N GLU A 155 -28.10 -28.76 -26.97
CA GLU A 155 -29.18 -27.83 -27.27
C GLU A 155 -29.16 -26.65 -26.30
N PHE A 156 -28.92 -26.92 -25.01
CA PHE A 156 -28.75 -25.88 -24.01
C PHE A 156 -27.51 -25.02 -24.30
N LYS A 157 -26.40 -25.63 -24.73
CA LYS A 157 -25.18 -24.92 -25.13
C LYS A 157 -25.45 -23.93 -26.28
N GLU A 158 -26.18 -24.36 -27.30
CA GLU A 158 -26.54 -23.50 -28.43
C GLU A 158 -27.52 -22.40 -28.04
N SER A 159 -28.50 -22.73 -27.18
CA SER A 159 -29.45 -21.75 -26.62
C SER A 159 -28.74 -20.67 -25.80
N ALA A 160 -27.78 -21.07 -24.94
CA ALA A 160 -26.98 -20.17 -24.13
C ALA A 160 -26.12 -19.22 -24.99
N ARG A 161 -25.46 -19.73 -26.03
CA ARG A 161 -24.72 -18.89 -27.01
C ARG A 161 -25.62 -17.86 -27.68
N LYS A 162 -26.80 -18.29 -28.16
CA LYS A 162 -27.81 -17.37 -28.74
C LYS A 162 -28.30 -16.35 -27.72
N ALA A 163 -28.42 -16.70 -26.46
CA ALA A 163 -28.83 -15.79 -25.39
C ALA A 163 -27.80 -14.68 -25.16
N VAL A 164 -26.50 -14.99 -25.20
CA VAL A 164 -25.41 -14.00 -25.09
C VAL A 164 -25.47 -12.99 -26.26
N VAL A 165 -25.62 -13.48 -27.49
CA VAL A 165 -25.76 -12.61 -28.67
C VAL A 165 -26.99 -11.70 -28.54
N LYS A 166 -28.12 -12.23 -28.07
CA LYS A 166 -29.34 -11.44 -27.83
C LYS A 166 -29.13 -10.36 -26.77
N LEU A 167 -28.42 -10.69 -25.69
CA LEU A 167 -28.05 -9.75 -24.63
C LEU A 167 -27.17 -8.62 -25.18
N GLN A 168 -26.13 -8.95 -25.94
CA GLN A 168 -25.18 -7.99 -26.50
C GLN A 168 -25.77 -7.12 -27.61
N SER A 169 -26.73 -7.64 -28.38
CA SER A 169 -27.28 -6.93 -29.55
C SER A 169 -28.05 -5.63 -29.25
N GLY A 170 -28.33 -5.31 -27.98
CA GLY A 170 -28.96 -4.05 -27.58
C GLY A 170 -30.41 -3.82 -28.05
N LYS A 171 -31.00 -4.76 -28.82
CA LYS A 171 -32.33 -4.59 -29.43
C LYS A 171 -33.44 -4.66 -28.38
N SER A 172 -34.43 -3.77 -28.49
CA SER A 172 -35.60 -3.69 -27.59
C SER A 172 -36.35 -5.04 -27.46
N LYS A 173 -36.39 -5.82 -28.54
CA LYS A 173 -36.95 -7.19 -28.58
C LYS A 173 -36.33 -8.16 -27.56
N TYR A 174 -35.10 -7.91 -27.12
CA TYR A 174 -34.36 -8.78 -26.20
C TYR A 174 -34.23 -8.22 -24.78
N ARG A 175 -35.04 -7.21 -24.43
CA ARG A 175 -35.08 -6.60 -23.08
C ARG A 175 -35.16 -7.61 -21.93
N LYS A 176 -35.83 -8.74 -22.14
CA LYS A 176 -35.92 -9.82 -21.14
C LYS A 176 -34.55 -10.40 -20.74
N TYR A 177 -33.62 -10.52 -21.69
CA TYR A 177 -32.26 -11.01 -21.42
C TYR A 177 -31.46 -9.99 -20.63
N ARG A 178 -31.60 -8.70 -20.98
CA ARG A 178 -30.97 -7.60 -20.24
C ARG A 178 -31.48 -7.52 -18.81
N LYS A 179 -32.80 -7.61 -18.61
CA LYS A 179 -33.42 -7.60 -17.28
C LYS A 179 -32.94 -8.77 -16.42
N ALA A 180 -32.82 -9.97 -17.00
CA ALA A 180 -32.29 -11.13 -16.28
C ALA A 180 -30.82 -10.94 -15.89
N TRP A 181 -29.99 -10.38 -16.79
CA TRP A 181 -28.59 -10.05 -16.50
C TRP A 181 -28.47 -8.98 -15.39
N GLU A 182 -29.26 -7.90 -15.46
CA GLU A 182 -29.30 -6.85 -14.43
C GLU A 182 -29.66 -7.43 -13.06
N GLN A 183 -30.61 -8.36 -12.99
CA GLN A 183 -31.02 -9.02 -11.74
C GLN A 183 -29.90 -9.89 -11.14
N ILE A 184 -29.14 -10.59 -11.99
CA ILE A 184 -27.96 -11.37 -11.56
C ILE A 184 -26.90 -10.42 -11.01
N CYS A 185 -26.56 -9.37 -11.75
CA CYS A 185 -25.57 -8.37 -11.34
C CYS A 185 -25.95 -7.69 -10.03
N GLU A 186 -27.21 -7.27 -9.88
CA GLU A 186 -27.69 -6.60 -8.68
C GLU A 186 -27.65 -7.51 -7.45
N THR A 187 -27.97 -8.80 -7.64
CA THR A 187 -27.86 -9.76 -6.54
C THR A 187 -26.42 -9.99 -6.13
N SER A 188 -25.48 -10.19 -7.08
CA SER A 188 -24.06 -10.30 -6.75
C SER A 188 -23.51 -9.03 -6.11
N ARG A 189 -23.90 -7.84 -6.59
CA ARG A 189 -23.49 -6.54 -6.03
C ARG A 189 -23.90 -6.39 -4.58
N ARG A 190 -25.16 -6.67 -4.25
CA ARG A 190 -25.67 -6.59 -2.87
C ARG A 190 -24.87 -7.47 -1.91
N GLU A 191 -24.42 -8.62 -2.39
CA GLU A 191 -23.68 -9.58 -1.59
C GLU A 191 -22.21 -9.20 -1.42
N PHE A 192 -21.53 -8.76 -2.49
CA PHE A 192 -20.17 -8.20 -2.38
C PHE A 192 -20.13 -6.95 -1.49
N GLN A 193 -21.18 -6.13 -1.52
CA GLN A 193 -21.27 -4.94 -0.66
C GLN A 193 -21.20 -5.29 0.82
N LYS A 194 -21.73 -6.44 1.26
CA LYS A 194 -21.60 -6.91 2.66
C LYS A 194 -20.15 -7.17 3.04
N ILE A 195 -19.36 -7.73 2.11
CA ILE A 195 -17.93 -7.99 2.31
C ILE A 195 -17.17 -6.67 2.36
N TYR A 196 -17.42 -5.76 1.41
CA TYR A 196 -16.76 -4.46 1.38
C TYR A 196 -17.07 -3.62 2.62
N GLN A 197 -18.31 -3.65 3.11
CA GLN A 197 -18.68 -3.01 4.38
C GLN A 197 -17.91 -3.58 5.57
N ARG A 198 -17.76 -4.91 5.66
CA ARG A 198 -16.98 -5.56 6.74
C ARG A 198 -15.50 -5.18 6.70
N LEU A 199 -14.95 -4.97 5.50
CA LEU A 199 -13.56 -4.60 5.29
C LEU A 199 -13.31 -3.08 5.36
N GLY A 200 -14.36 -2.27 5.52
CA GLY A 200 -14.24 -0.80 5.52
C GLY A 200 -13.79 -0.23 4.18
N VAL A 201 -14.11 -0.91 3.07
CA VAL A 201 -13.68 -0.52 1.71
C VAL A 201 -14.79 0.26 1.02
N GLU A 202 -14.44 1.40 0.43
CA GLU A 202 -15.31 2.19 -0.43
C GLU A 202 -14.87 2.01 -1.90
N LEU A 203 -15.81 1.64 -2.78
CA LEU A 203 -15.53 1.30 -4.18
C LEU A 203 -16.52 1.98 -5.12
N GLU A 204 -16.00 2.47 -6.26
CA GLU A 204 -16.80 2.86 -7.42
C GLU A 204 -16.76 1.72 -8.46
N GLU A 205 -17.88 1.02 -8.66
CA GLU A 205 -17.94 -0.11 -9.59
C GLU A 205 -17.89 0.34 -11.06
N LYS A 206 -16.88 -0.11 -11.81
CA LYS A 206 -16.75 0.06 -13.26
C LYS A 206 -16.46 -1.28 -13.95
N GLY A 207 -17.48 -2.13 -14.03
CA GLY A 207 -17.36 -3.42 -14.72
C GLY A 207 -17.20 -3.30 -16.24
N GLU A 208 -16.81 -4.39 -16.90
CA GLU A 208 -16.57 -4.44 -18.36
C GLU A 208 -17.73 -3.87 -19.19
N SER A 209 -18.97 -4.12 -18.75
CA SER A 209 -20.18 -3.61 -19.41
C SER A 209 -20.27 -2.08 -19.51
N PHE A 210 -19.61 -1.33 -18.62
CA PHE A 210 -19.52 0.13 -18.68
C PHE A 210 -18.81 0.60 -19.96
N TYR A 211 -17.88 -0.22 -20.46
CA TYR A 211 -17.04 0.13 -21.60
C TYR A 211 -17.65 -0.23 -22.95
N ASN A 212 -18.77 -0.95 -22.99
CA ASN A 212 -19.42 -1.37 -24.25
C ASN A 212 -19.71 -0.20 -25.21
N GLN A 213 -20.05 0.97 -24.69
CA GLN A 213 -20.31 2.17 -25.51
C GLN A 213 -19.04 2.80 -26.12
N TYR A 214 -17.86 2.45 -25.61
CA TYR A 214 -16.57 2.99 -26.04
C TYR A 214 -15.80 2.01 -26.95
N ILE A 215 -16.29 0.78 -27.14
CA ILE A 215 -15.70 -0.22 -28.03
C ILE A 215 -16.29 -0.02 -29.43
N PRO A 216 -15.50 0.41 -30.43
CA PRO A 216 -16.01 0.59 -31.80
C PRO A 216 -16.29 -0.77 -32.45
N GLY A 217 -17.48 -0.93 -33.04
CA GLY A 217 -17.76 -2.04 -33.97
C GLY A 217 -18.14 -3.39 -33.34
N VAL A 218 -18.72 -3.40 -32.14
CA VAL A 218 -19.46 -4.54 -31.58
C VAL A 218 -20.95 -4.23 -31.55
#